data_AF-A0A2V7B164-F1
#
_entry.id   AF-A0A2V7B164-F1
#
_cell.length_a   1.000
_cell.length_b   1.000
_cell.length_c   1.000
_cell.angle_alpha   90.00
_cell.angle_beta   90.00
_cell.angle_gamma   90.00
#
_symmetry.space_group_name_H-M   'P 1'
#
loop_
_entity.id
_entity.type
_entity.pdbx_description
1 polymer ?
#
loop_
_entity_poly.entity_id
_entity_poly.type
_entity_poly.pdbx_seq_one_letter_code
_entity_poly.pdbx_strand_id
1 'polypeptide(L)'
;MRWWILGALVSLVAVAQARSQPRSPAGGDGVPIRVESRGNELYAVRDAPVAYARLEQLVVDIARPSEPGAGPIRVARVSPRQLIAWVLCVTNDGTLVVGERLHTFDADERHYVFTKGEIARSYRPLETPEGWLWLVEVALSREVTVMLEVRAAASWPVESVAVTADRSR
;
A
#
# COMPACT_ATOMS: atom_id res chain seq x y z
N MET A 1 58.85 25.96 13.98
CA MET A 1 57.99 25.98 15.19
C MET A 1 56.59 25.57 14.72
N ARG A 2 56.07 24.37 15.05
CA ARG A 2 55.17 24.07 16.20
C ARG A 2 54.05 25.12 16.30
N TRP A 3 52.75 24.84 16.38
CA TRP A 3 51.93 23.62 16.54
C TRP A 3 50.45 24.13 16.52
N TRP A 4 49.49 23.41 15.89
CA TRP A 4 48.14 23.04 16.41
C TRP A 4 47.11 24.19 16.74
N ILE A 5 45.81 24.23 16.34
CA ILE A 5 44.69 23.28 16.55
C ILE A 5 43.37 23.83 15.93
N LEU A 6 42.53 22.90 15.45
CA LEU A 6 41.06 22.79 15.33
C LEU A 6 40.09 23.97 15.06
N GLY A 7 39.07 23.63 14.24
CA GLY A 7 37.64 23.90 14.50
C GLY A 7 36.99 24.79 13.44
N ALA A 8 35.86 24.47 12.78
CA ALA A 8 34.88 23.41 12.97
C ALA A 8 34.23 23.10 11.61
N LEU A 9 34.11 21.81 11.30
CA LEU A 9 33.24 21.31 10.25
C LEU A 9 31.80 21.45 10.76
N VAL A 10 31.09 22.47 10.29
CA VAL A 10 29.64 22.55 10.47
C VAL A 10 29.01 21.60 9.47
N SER A 11 28.86 20.34 9.87
CA SER A 11 28.00 19.39 9.17
C SER A 11 26.57 19.88 9.30
N LEU A 12 26.02 20.46 8.23
CA LEU A 12 24.59 20.56 8.05
C LEU A 12 24.03 19.15 7.96
N VAL A 13 23.57 18.63 9.09
CA VAL A 13 22.65 17.48 9.11
C VAL A 13 21.35 18.00 8.49
N ALA A 14 21.18 17.77 7.20
CA ALA A 14 19.88 17.87 6.57
C ALA A 14 18.99 16.83 7.23
N VAL A 15 18.23 17.26 8.23
CA VAL A 15 17.13 16.51 8.81
C VAL A 15 16.11 16.37 7.68
N ALA A 16 16.24 15.30 6.89
CA ALA A 16 15.20 14.85 6.00
C ALA A 16 14.03 14.40 6.88
N GLN A 17 13.20 15.35 7.27
CA GLN A 17 11.84 15.07 7.69
C GLN A 17 11.19 14.33 6.51
N ALA A 18 11.07 13.01 6.64
CA ALA A 18 10.18 12.21 5.83
C ALA A 18 8.74 12.63 6.19
N ARG A 19 8.33 13.80 5.70
CA ARG A 19 6.94 14.06 5.33
C ARG A 19 6.49 12.83 4.56
N SER A 20 5.32 12.30 4.88
CA SER A 20 4.61 11.36 4.01
C SER A 20 4.87 11.81 2.57
N GLN A 21 5.51 10.95 1.76
CA GLN A 21 6.00 11.34 0.45
C GLN A 21 4.87 12.09 -0.26
N PRO A 22 5.13 13.27 -0.87
CA PRO A 22 4.08 13.99 -1.57
C PRO A 22 3.46 13.00 -2.57
N ARG A 23 2.18 12.68 -2.35
CA ARG A 23 1.41 11.82 -3.24
C ARG A 23 1.29 12.60 -4.54
N SER A 24 2.21 12.38 -5.47
CA SER A 24 1.90 12.63 -6.87
C SER A 24 0.70 11.73 -7.18
N PRO A 25 -0.41 12.26 -7.71
CA PRO A 25 -1.40 11.38 -8.33
C PRO A 25 -0.62 10.62 -9.40
N ALA A 26 -0.50 9.31 -9.24
CA ALA A 26 0.12 8.45 -10.23
C ALA A 26 -0.69 8.62 -11.52
N GLY A 27 -0.20 9.47 -12.41
CA GLY A 27 -0.62 9.52 -13.80
C GLY A 27 -0.12 8.24 -14.45
N GLY A 28 -0.95 7.21 -14.44
CA GLY A 28 -0.76 5.97 -15.16
C GLY A 28 -2.03 5.68 -15.93
N ASP A 29 -1.98 5.89 -17.24
CA ASP A 29 -3.07 5.69 -18.21
C ASP A 29 -3.28 4.18 -18.46
N GLY A 30 -3.47 3.42 -17.38
CA GLY A 30 -3.64 1.97 -17.38
C GLY A 30 -5.02 1.60 -16.86
N VAL A 31 -5.81 0.89 -17.68
CA VAL A 31 -7.12 0.38 -17.26
C VAL A 31 -6.96 -0.43 -15.97
N PRO A 32 -7.69 -0.09 -14.89
CA PRO A 32 -7.55 -0.76 -13.61
C PRO A 32 -7.91 -2.24 -13.72
N ILE A 33 -7.31 -3.04 -12.84
CA ILE A 33 -7.71 -4.44 -12.70
C ILE A 33 -9.04 -4.45 -11.96
N ARG A 34 -10.07 -4.97 -12.63
CA ARG A 34 -11.38 -5.18 -12.04
C ARG A 34 -11.73 -6.67 -12.12
N VAL A 35 -12.05 -7.26 -10.98
CA VAL A 35 -12.52 -8.65 -10.89
C VAL A 35 -13.82 -8.64 -10.11
N GLU A 36 -14.88 -9.18 -10.70
CA GLU A 36 -16.18 -9.30 -10.06
C GLU A 36 -16.53 -10.76 -9.84
N SER A 37 -17.06 -11.07 -8.66
CA SER A 37 -17.59 -12.39 -8.35
C SER A 37 -18.68 -12.31 -7.30
N ARG A 38 -19.86 -12.82 -7.64
CA ARG A 38 -21.05 -12.88 -6.75
C ARG A 38 -21.41 -11.51 -6.13
N GLY A 39 -21.30 -10.44 -6.93
CA GLY A 39 -21.57 -9.07 -6.51
C GLY A 39 -20.48 -8.42 -5.64
N ASN A 40 -19.41 -9.14 -5.31
CA ASN A 40 -18.20 -8.53 -4.73
C ASN A 40 -17.27 -8.10 -5.85
N GLU A 41 -16.60 -6.97 -5.67
CA GLU A 41 -15.72 -6.37 -6.66
C GLU A 41 -14.34 -6.11 -6.04
N LEU A 42 -13.31 -6.62 -6.68
CA LEU A 42 -11.93 -6.21 -6.49
C LEU A 42 -11.58 -5.16 -7.54
N TYR A 43 -11.00 -4.06 -7.09
CA TYR A 43 -10.39 -3.03 -7.91
C TYR A 43 -8.92 -2.87 -7.50
N ALA A 44 -7.98 -2.90 -8.44
CA ALA A 44 -6.58 -2.58 -8.20
C ALA A 44 -6.02 -1.64 -9.28
N VAL A 45 -5.25 -0.64 -8.84
CA VAL A 45 -4.47 0.23 -9.71
C VAL A 45 -3.23 -0.52 -10.19
N ARG A 46 -2.95 -0.51 -11.50
CA ARG A 46 -1.78 -1.20 -12.07
C ARG A 46 -0.47 -0.60 -11.60
N ASP A 47 -0.32 0.72 -11.66
CA ASP A 47 0.84 1.43 -11.12
C ASP A 47 0.47 2.04 -9.77
N ALA A 48 0.42 1.19 -8.75
CA ALA A 48 -0.07 1.53 -7.42
C ALA A 48 0.99 2.28 -6.60
N PRO A 49 0.67 3.43 -5.99
CA PRO A 49 1.62 4.12 -5.11
C PRO A 49 1.89 3.33 -3.83
N VAL A 50 3.14 3.37 -3.37
CA VAL A 50 3.54 2.91 -2.03
C VAL A 50 3.53 4.12 -1.11
N ALA A 51 2.57 4.17 -0.19
CA ALA A 51 2.33 5.37 0.61
C ALA A 51 3.35 5.57 1.74
N TYR A 52 4.04 4.51 2.14
CA TYR A 52 4.94 4.53 3.29
C TYR A 52 6.21 3.70 3.05
N ALA A 53 7.34 4.21 3.56
CA ALA A 53 8.61 3.48 3.64
C ALA A 53 8.94 3.04 5.08
N ARG A 54 8.09 3.40 6.05
CA ARG A 54 8.28 3.18 7.49
C ARG A 54 7.00 2.65 8.13
N LEU A 55 7.13 1.56 8.89
CA LEU A 55 5.99 0.88 9.51
C LEU A 55 5.29 1.77 10.55
N GLU A 56 6.06 2.55 11.31
CA GLU A 56 5.51 3.41 12.37
C GLU A 56 4.56 4.47 11.80
N GLN A 57 4.89 5.00 10.61
CA GLN A 57 4.04 5.96 9.90
C GLN A 57 2.75 5.31 9.42
N LEU A 58 2.86 4.12 8.81
CA LEU A 58 1.69 3.34 8.38
C LEU A 58 0.75 3.08 9.57
N VAL A 59 1.28 2.61 10.71
CA VAL A 59 0.48 2.28 11.90
C VAL A 59 -0.29 3.50 12.43
N VAL A 60 0.34 4.68 12.45
CA VAL A 60 -0.32 5.92 12.90
C VAL A 60 -1.41 6.36 11.91
N ASP A 61 -1.12 6.34 10.61
CA ASP A 61 -2.02 6.89 9.61
C ASP A 61 -3.15 5.93 9.24
N ILE A 62 -2.96 4.61 9.38
CA ILE A 62 -3.99 3.64 9.01
C ILE A 62 -5.19 3.66 9.96
N ALA A 63 -4.95 3.96 11.23
CA ALA A 63 -5.98 4.02 12.27
C ALA A 63 -6.88 5.26 12.16
N ARG A 64 -6.62 6.17 11.21
CA ARG A 64 -7.39 7.41 11.02
C ARG A 64 -8.43 7.26 9.91
N PRO A 65 -9.60 7.91 10.04
CA PRO A 65 -10.55 8.03 8.95
C PRO A 65 -9.90 8.64 7.71
N SER A 66 -10.24 8.10 6.54
CA SER A 66 -9.86 8.64 5.24
C SER A 66 -11.06 8.59 4.30
N GLU A 67 -10.95 9.24 3.13
CA GLU A 67 -11.96 9.07 2.08
C GLU A 67 -12.20 7.58 1.79
N PRO A 68 -13.47 7.13 1.74
CA PRO A 68 -13.80 5.77 1.40
C PRO A 68 -13.18 5.40 0.05
N GLY A 69 -12.35 4.35 0.05
CA GLY A 69 -11.75 3.82 -1.18
C GLY A 69 -10.45 4.49 -1.64
N ALA A 70 -9.80 5.32 -0.83
CA ALA A 70 -8.52 5.95 -1.17
C ALA A 70 -7.31 4.99 -1.34
N GLY A 71 -7.50 3.67 -1.27
CA GLY A 71 -6.43 2.68 -1.37
C GLY A 71 -6.13 2.22 -2.82
N PRO A 72 -4.87 1.89 -3.15
CA PRO A 72 -4.49 1.31 -4.45
C PRO A 72 -5.16 -0.03 -4.77
N ILE A 73 -5.50 -0.83 -3.75
CA ILE A 73 -6.24 -2.08 -3.87
C ILE A 73 -7.50 -1.95 -3.01
N ARG A 74 -8.66 -2.32 -3.57
CA ARG A 74 -9.96 -2.19 -2.91
C ARG A 74 -10.81 -3.42 -3.12
N VAL A 75 -11.57 -3.79 -2.09
CA VAL A 75 -12.62 -4.79 -2.18
C VAL A 75 -13.93 -4.17 -1.72
N ALA A 76 -14.91 -4.10 -2.62
CA ALA A 76 -16.29 -3.79 -2.29
C ALA A 76 -17.06 -5.11 -2.13
N ARG A 77 -17.61 -5.34 -0.95
CA ARG A 77 -18.43 -6.51 -0.63
C ARG A 77 -19.90 -6.15 -0.65
N VAL A 78 -20.71 -7.05 -1.21
CA VAL A 78 -22.16 -6.90 -1.22
C VAL A 78 -22.80 -7.44 0.06
N SER A 79 -22.20 -8.44 0.71
CA SER A 79 -22.72 -9.00 1.96
C SER A 79 -21.61 -9.60 2.85
N PRO A 80 -21.42 -9.09 4.09
CA PRO A 80 -21.96 -7.81 4.57
C PRO A 80 -21.47 -6.65 3.70
N ARG A 81 -22.26 -5.57 3.58
CA ARG A 81 -21.88 -4.40 2.76
C ARG A 81 -20.68 -3.69 3.39
N GLN A 82 -19.53 -3.82 2.74
CA GLN A 82 -18.26 -3.30 3.25
C GLN A 82 -17.39 -2.80 2.10
N LEU A 83 -16.56 -1.80 2.40
CA LEU A 83 -15.48 -1.35 1.54
C LEU A 83 -14.16 -1.49 2.30
N ILE A 84 -13.27 -2.30 1.76
CA ILE A 84 -11.94 -2.54 2.30
C ILE A 84 -10.94 -1.84 1.38
N ALA A 85 -10.18 -0.88 1.90
CA ALA A 85 -9.14 -0.18 1.15
C ALA A 85 -7.77 -0.56 1.72
N TRP A 86 -6.87 -1.05 0.88
CA TRP A 86 -5.54 -1.48 1.30
C TRP A 86 -4.51 -0.39 1.04
N VAL A 87 -3.57 -0.23 1.95
CA VAL A 87 -2.48 0.74 1.86
C VAL A 87 -1.15 0.01 1.96
N LEU A 88 -0.22 0.37 1.09
CA LEU A 88 1.05 -0.35 0.91
C LEU A 88 2.18 0.37 1.64
N CYS A 89 3.02 -0.41 2.31
CA CYS A 89 4.30 0.01 2.87
C CYS A 89 5.39 -0.97 2.45
N VAL A 90 6.52 -0.47 1.94
CA VAL A 90 7.66 -1.33 1.60
C VAL A 90 8.87 -0.92 2.44
N THR A 91 9.39 -1.86 3.23
CA THR A 91 10.57 -1.66 4.08
C THR A 91 11.86 -1.73 3.24
N ASN A 92 12.98 -1.31 3.84
CA ASN A 92 14.29 -1.31 3.18
C ASN A 92 14.80 -2.70 2.76
N ASP A 93 14.36 -3.74 3.45
CA ASP A 93 14.66 -5.14 3.12
C ASP A 93 13.69 -5.76 2.09
N GLY A 94 12.81 -4.94 1.51
CA GLY A 94 11.85 -5.37 0.50
C GLY A 94 10.65 -6.12 1.04
N THR A 95 10.38 -6.08 2.36
CA THR A 95 9.13 -6.63 2.90
C THR A 95 7.97 -5.70 2.55
N LEU A 96 6.96 -6.24 1.86
CA LEU A 96 5.70 -5.54 1.62
C LEU A 96 4.77 -5.75 2.81
N VAL A 97 4.48 -4.68 3.54
CA VAL A 97 3.46 -4.64 4.58
C VAL A 97 2.18 -4.04 4.01
N VAL A 98 1.08 -4.78 4.16
CA VAL A 98 -0.24 -4.37 3.71
C VAL A 98 -1.08 -4.01 4.93
N GLY A 99 -1.46 -2.74 4.99
CA GLY A 99 -2.47 -2.27 5.90
C GLY A 99 -3.86 -2.32 5.26
N GLU A 100 -4.90 -2.58 6.06
CA GLU A 100 -6.30 -2.45 5.65
C GLU A 100 -7.03 -1.33 6.39
N ARG A 101 -7.92 -0.63 5.68
CA ARG A 101 -8.95 0.24 6.24
C ARG A 101 -10.31 -0.32 5.90
N LEU A 102 -11.06 -0.70 6.93
CA LEU A 102 -12.41 -1.24 6.80
C LEU A 102 -13.44 -0.11 6.96
N HIS A 103 -14.35 -0.03 6.01
CA HIS A 103 -15.52 0.84 6.08
C HIS A 103 -16.78 -0.02 5.98
N THR A 104 -17.70 0.17 6.91
CA THR A 104 -18.99 -0.53 6.91
C THR A 104 -20.04 0.39 6.29
N PHE A 105 -20.95 -0.18 5.50
CA PHE A 105 -22.07 0.61 4.99
C PHE A 105 -23.06 0.91 6.11
N ASP A 106 -23.27 2.18 6.40
CA ASP A 106 -24.35 2.66 7.25
C ASP A 106 -25.63 2.74 6.43
N ALA A 107 -26.66 2.00 6.84
CA ALA A 107 -27.94 1.94 6.12
C ALA A 107 -28.81 3.18 6.35
N ASP A 108 -28.68 3.82 7.51
CA ASP A 108 -29.44 4.99 7.91
C ASP A 108 -28.90 6.23 7.20
N GLU A 109 -27.57 6.39 7.20
CA GLU A 109 -26.88 7.52 6.56
C GLU A 109 -26.55 7.27 5.08
N ARG A 110 -26.82 6.04 4.60
CA ARG A 110 -26.65 5.58 3.20
C ARG A 110 -25.24 5.79 2.63
N HIS A 111 -24.21 5.73 3.47
CA HIS A 111 -22.82 5.87 3.05
C HIS A 111 -21.87 4.93 3.82
N TYR A 112 -20.61 4.85 3.36
CA TYR A 112 -19.59 4.04 4.04
C TYR A 112 -18.90 4.84 5.14
N VAL A 113 -18.91 4.31 6.36
CA VAL A 113 -18.27 4.90 7.54
C VAL A 113 -17.01 4.13 7.88
N PHE A 114 -15.92 4.83 8.18
CA PHE A 114 -14.68 4.23 8.65
C PHE A 114 -14.91 3.49 9.98
N THR A 115 -14.52 2.22 10.03
CA THR A 115 -14.73 1.36 11.20
C THR A 115 -13.41 1.08 11.92
N LYS A 116 -12.38 0.66 11.17
CA LYS A 116 -11.07 0.31 11.73
C LYS A 116 -9.98 0.40 10.66
N GLY A 117 -8.75 0.58 11.11
CA GLY A 117 -7.58 0.37 10.27
C GLY A 117 -6.47 -0.35 11.03
N GLU A 118 -5.84 -1.32 10.39
CA GLU A 118 -4.84 -2.18 11.01
C GLU A 118 -3.87 -2.78 9.98
N ILE A 119 -2.77 -3.35 10.46
CA ILE A 119 -1.88 -4.16 9.61
C ILE A 119 -2.56 -5.51 9.35
N ALA A 120 -2.81 -5.82 8.09
CA ALA A 120 -3.49 -7.06 7.70
C ALA A 120 -2.50 -8.21 7.48
N ARG A 121 -1.42 -7.93 6.74
CA ARG A 121 -0.48 -8.94 6.23
C ARG A 121 0.91 -8.34 6.01
N SER A 122 1.91 -9.21 5.95
CA SER A 122 3.26 -8.88 5.46
C SER A 122 3.75 -9.99 4.53
N TYR A 123 4.43 -9.60 3.45
CA TYR A 123 4.94 -10.49 2.41
C TYR A 123 6.44 -10.26 2.24
N ARG A 124 7.23 -11.33 2.39
CA ARG A 124 8.65 -11.31 2.01
C ARG A 124 8.76 -11.31 0.48
N PRO A 125 9.76 -10.63 -0.10
CA PRO A 125 9.95 -10.66 -1.54
C PRO A 125 10.35 -12.08 -1.97
N LEU A 126 9.83 -12.51 -3.10
CA LEU A 126 10.32 -13.70 -3.81
C LEU A 126 11.67 -13.39 -4.45
N GLU A 127 12.50 -14.41 -4.59
CA GLU A 127 13.78 -14.28 -5.29
C GLU A 127 13.53 -13.98 -6.77
N THR A 128 14.00 -12.82 -7.23
CA THR A 128 13.97 -12.47 -8.65
C THR A 128 15.27 -11.77 -9.06
N PRO A 129 15.66 -11.81 -10.34
CA PRO A 129 16.85 -11.11 -10.82
C PRO A 129 16.69 -9.58 -10.88
N GLU A 130 15.45 -9.07 -10.99
CA GLU A 130 15.18 -7.69 -11.42
C GLU A 130 14.55 -6.81 -10.34
N GLY A 131 14.30 -7.33 -9.15
CA GLY A 131 13.74 -6.54 -8.07
C GLY A 131 13.00 -7.35 -7.02
N TRP A 132 11.95 -6.74 -6.48
CA TRP A 132 11.06 -7.35 -5.51
C TRP A 132 9.76 -7.77 -6.17
N LEU A 133 9.34 -9.00 -5.88
CA LEU A 133 8.07 -9.57 -6.29
C LEU A 133 7.36 -10.11 -5.06
N TRP A 134 6.08 -9.81 -4.92
CA TRP A 134 5.22 -10.34 -3.88
C TRP A 134 3.97 -10.94 -4.51
N LEU A 135 3.51 -12.07 -3.96
CA LEU A 135 2.23 -12.68 -4.29
C LEU A 135 1.23 -12.33 -3.19
N VAL A 136 0.25 -11.50 -3.54
CA VAL A 136 -0.70 -10.91 -2.61
C VAL A 136 -2.08 -11.53 -2.85
N GLU A 137 -2.51 -12.35 -1.91
CA GLU A 137 -3.84 -12.98 -1.93
C GLU A 137 -4.94 -12.04 -1.43
N VAL A 138 -5.95 -11.80 -2.26
CA VAL A 138 -7.11 -10.96 -1.94
C VAL A 138 -8.38 -11.79 -1.89
N ALA A 139 -8.99 -11.91 -0.71
CA ALA A 139 -10.27 -12.60 -0.55
C ALA A 139 -11.44 -11.68 -0.92
N LEU A 140 -12.07 -11.93 -2.08
CA LEU A 140 -13.30 -11.26 -2.49
C LEU A 140 -14.50 -11.76 -1.68
N SER A 141 -14.51 -13.06 -1.37
CA SER A 141 -15.52 -13.71 -0.52
C SER A 141 -14.89 -14.87 0.26
N ARG A 142 -15.69 -15.65 1.00
CA ARG A 142 -15.20 -16.85 1.71
C ARG A 142 -14.66 -17.93 0.76
N GLU A 143 -15.16 -17.98 -0.47
CA GLU A 143 -14.85 -19.05 -1.44
C GLU A 143 -14.02 -18.55 -2.62
N VAL A 144 -13.79 -17.23 -2.73
CA VAL A 144 -13.15 -16.62 -3.89
C VAL A 144 -11.98 -15.76 -3.44
N THR A 145 -10.79 -16.19 -3.85
CA THR A 145 -9.53 -15.48 -3.66
C THR A 145 -8.96 -15.14 -5.04
N VAL A 146 -8.41 -13.94 -5.17
CA VAL A 146 -7.66 -13.51 -6.35
C VAL A 146 -6.21 -13.30 -5.94
N MET A 147 -5.29 -13.88 -6.70
CA MET A 147 -3.86 -13.65 -6.51
C MET A 147 -3.43 -12.44 -7.33
N LEU A 148 -2.79 -11.47 -6.67
CA LEU A 148 -2.15 -10.33 -7.32
C LEU A 148 -0.64 -10.51 -7.29
N GLU A 149 0.02 -10.40 -8.45
CA GLU A 149 1.46 -10.19 -8.47
C GLU A 149 1.72 -8.69 -8.28
N VAL A 150 2.60 -8.37 -7.34
CA VAL A 150 3.01 -7.00 -7.03
C VAL A 150 4.52 -6.93 -7.22
N ARG A 151 5.00 -6.01 -8.07
CA ARG A 151 6.41 -5.93 -8.48
C ARG A 151 6.96 -4.52 -8.30
N ALA A 152 8.21 -4.40 -7.91
CA ALA A 152 8.97 -3.15 -7.94
C ALA A 152 10.44 -3.43 -8.23
N ALA A 153 11.14 -2.46 -8.82
CA ALA A 153 12.61 -2.50 -8.86
C ALA A 153 13.15 -2.55 -7.42
N ALA A 154 14.29 -3.21 -7.19
CA ALA A 154 14.97 -3.22 -5.89
C ALA A 154 15.70 -1.89 -5.62
N SER A 155 14.94 -0.79 -5.66
CA SER A 155 15.35 0.55 -5.25
C SER A 155 14.56 0.94 -4.00
N TRP A 156 15.21 1.64 -3.08
CA TRP A 156 14.57 2.11 -1.86
C TRP A 156 14.80 3.61 -1.68
N PRO A 157 13.78 4.40 -1.30
CA PRO A 157 12.38 3.99 -1.06
C PRO A 157 11.63 3.64 -2.34
N VAL A 158 10.69 2.69 -2.25
CA VAL A 158 9.79 2.35 -3.36
C VAL A 158 8.68 3.39 -3.42
N GLU A 159 8.51 4.00 -4.60
CA GLU A 159 7.46 5.02 -4.82
C GLU A 159 6.16 4.39 -5.35
N SER A 160 6.28 3.35 -6.17
CA SER A 160 5.16 2.62 -6.76
C SER A 160 5.48 1.15 -6.99
N VAL A 161 4.43 0.36 -7.14
CA VAL A 161 4.48 -1.05 -7.52
C VAL A 161 3.63 -1.27 -8.77
N ALA A 162 4.09 -2.17 -9.64
CA ALA A 162 3.29 -2.73 -10.71
C ALA A 162 2.44 -3.88 -10.18
N VAL A 163 1.13 -3.83 -10.38
CA VAL A 163 0.15 -4.82 -9.95
C VAL A 163 -0.45 -5.50 -11.17
N THR A 164 -0.42 -6.82 -11.18
CA THR A 164 -1.11 -7.67 -12.14
C THR A 164 -1.94 -8.70 -11.40
N ALA A 165 -3.03 -9.18 -12.00
CA ALA A 165 -3.78 -10.31 -11.46
C ALA A 165 -3.33 -11.57 -12.19
N ASP A 166 -2.89 -12.57 -11.45
CA ASP A 166 -2.68 -13.88 -12.04
C ASP A 166 -4.05 -14.49 -12.33
N ARG A 167 -4.27 -14.86 -13.59
CA ARG A 167 -5.44 -15.63 -13.99
C ARG A 167 -4.97 -17.08 -14.02
N SER A 168 -5.07 -17.77 -12.88
CA SER A 168 -5.00 -19.22 -12.89
C SER A 168 -6.08 -19.72 -13.85
N ARG A 169 -5.64 -20.25 -15.00
CA ARG A 169 -6.50 -20.84 -16.05
C ARG A 169 -7.21 -22.09 -15.54
#